data_AF-A0A7W1GKX3-F1
#
_entry.id   AF-A0A7W1GKX3-F1
#
_cell.length_a   1.000
_cell.length_b   1.000
_cell.length_c   1.000
_cell.angle_alpha   90.00
_cell.angle_beta   90.00
_cell.angle_gamma   90.00
#
_symmetry.space_group_name_H-M   'P 1'
#
loop_
_entity.id
_entity.type
_entity.pdbx_description
1 polymer ?
#
loop_
_entity_poly.entity_id
_entity_poly.type
_entity_poly.pdbx_seq_one_letter_code
_entity_poly.pdbx_strand_id
1 'polypeptide(L)'
;MRGERPVLSGALRVRGWKLYDAKLGIWVARVPKGIRTRQLYVNGVRAVRARGPLYPTGFSRTPSGYQAADDAMSHWRKPRDLEAVTLTQWKMMRCPVGAITGREIVMQQPCWANVNVFPAIWAFQTITWWENAYELLDTPGEWYLDSAAGRLYSIPRLGQKLARDDVELPRLQRLVEVRGTAARPVERVSFQGLTFAYATWLNGANGYADDQSGFHLNGPNHSSNVVGHDPDVVPTPGNVRLAYARHVAFIHDDFRHLGGVGLELRTGSKRNAVIANRFDDISSAAVQLGGVAISDGHPASSAQVVADNIVTSNLVRRVSREYQDTA
;
A
#
# COMPACT_ATOMS: atom_id res chain seq x y z
N MET A 1 30.24 19.34 -3.90
CA MET A 1 28.90 19.05 -3.37
C MET A 1 28.98 18.00 -2.25
N ARG A 2 29.55 18.34 -1.08
CA ARG A 2 29.55 17.46 0.11
C ARG A 2 28.36 17.86 0.99
N GLY A 3 27.56 16.89 1.43
CA GLY A 3 26.40 17.11 2.32
C GLY A 3 25.03 17.17 1.64
N GLU A 4 24.97 17.07 0.30
CA GLU A 4 23.70 16.92 -0.41
C GLU A 4 23.06 15.55 -0.12
N ARG A 5 21.73 15.51 -0.13
CA ARG A 5 20.93 14.29 0.06
C ARG A 5 20.03 14.09 -1.16
N PRO A 6 20.52 13.43 -2.23
CA PRO A 6 19.74 13.21 -3.44
C PRO A 6 18.46 12.41 -3.17
N VAL A 7 17.38 12.77 -3.84
CA VAL A 7 16.07 12.10 -3.70
C VAL A 7 15.67 11.45 -5.01
N LEU A 8 15.54 10.12 -5.00
CA LEU A 8 14.84 9.36 -6.04
C LEU A 8 13.36 9.33 -5.67
N SER A 9 12.60 10.23 -6.27
CA SER A 9 11.16 10.38 -6.03
C SER A 9 10.32 9.68 -7.10
N GLY A 10 9.30 8.94 -6.66
CA GLY A 10 8.25 8.38 -7.51
C GLY A 10 7.02 9.26 -7.66
N ALA A 11 7.01 10.47 -7.09
CA ALA A 11 5.85 11.35 -7.03
C ALA A 11 5.76 12.35 -8.17
N LEU A 12 4.51 12.78 -8.39
CA LEU A 12 4.17 14.02 -9.05
C LEU A 12 3.97 15.09 -7.98
N ARG A 13 4.71 16.19 -8.07
CA ARG A 13 4.43 17.39 -7.26
C ARG A 13 3.16 18.08 -7.75
N VAL A 14 2.16 18.20 -6.87
CA VAL A 14 0.85 18.78 -7.19
C VAL A 14 0.85 20.28 -6.88
N ARG A 15 0.39 21.07 -7.85
CA ARG A 15 0.32 22.54 -7.76
C ARG A 15 -1.05 23.02 -8.23
N GLY A 16 -1.28 24.34 -8.13
CA GLY A 16 -2.50 24.97 -8.66
C GLY A 16 -3.74 24.72 -7.83
N TRP A 17 -3.57 24.51 -6.52
CA TRP A 17 -4.65 24.35 -5.56
C TRP A 17 -5.54 25.59 -5.51
N LYS A 18 -6.85 25.37 -5.51
CA LYS A 18 -7.88 26.39 -5.35
C LYS A 18 -8.91 25.94 -4.32
N LEU A 19 -9.46 26.89 -3.56
CA LEU A 19 -10.58 26.61 -2.69
C LEU A 19 -11.76 26.12 -3.53
N TYR A 20 -12.34 24.99 -3.14
CA TYR A 20 -13.44 24.34 -3.85
C TYR A 20 -14.74 24.39 -3.04
N ASP A 21 -14.66 24.08 -1.75
CA ASP A 21 -15.75 24.22 -0.79
C ASP A 21 -15.27 25.02 0.42
N ALA A 22 -15.78 26.24 0.57
CA ALA A 22 -15.38 27.12 1.67
C ALA A 22 -15.94 26.67 3.03
N LYS A 23 -17.10 26.00 3.04
CA LYS A 23 -17.77 25.57 4.27
C LYS A 23 -17.04 24.36 4.89
N LEU A 24 -16.62 23.43 4.04
CA LEU A 24 -15.88 22.23 4.44
C LEU A 24 -14.36 22.43 4.41
N GLY A 25 -13.88 23.58 3.91
CA GLY A 25 -12.44 23.83 3.77
C GLY A 25 -11.76 22.92 2.74
N ILE A 26 -12.51 22.41 1.76
CA ILE A 26 -11.98 21.53 0.72
C ILE A 26 -11.30 22.36 -0.35
N TRP A 27 -10.06 22.01 -0.64
CA TRP A 27 -9.29 22.53 -1.77
C TRP A 27 -9.21 21.48 -2.86
N VAL A 28 -9.07 21.92 -4.12
CA VAL A 28 -8.92 21.04 -5.28
C VAL A 28 -7.73 21.46 -6.13
N ALA A 29 -7.03 20.47 -6.68
CA ALA A 29 -6.03 20.63 -7.73
C ALA A 29 -6.29 19.68 -8.89
N ARG A 30 -5.83 20.07 -10.09
CA ARG A 30 -5.84 19.18 -11.26
C ARG A 30 -4.61 18.28 -11.23
N VAL A 31 -4.81 17.01 -11.55
CA VAL A 31 -3.77 16.01 -11.73
C VAL A 31 -4.01 15.26 -13.04
N PRO A 32 -3.01 14.57 -13.62
CA PRO A 32 -3.23 13.76 -14.82
C PRO A 32 -4.40 12.78 -14.62
N LYS A 33 -5.33 12.74 -15.59
CA LYS A 33 -6.44 11.78 -15.56
C LYS A 33 -5.90 10.35 -15.56
N GLY A 34 -6.58 9.47 -14.83
CA GLY A 34 -6.20 8.06 -14.70
C GLY A 34 -5.06 7.78 -13.73
N ILE A 35 -4.45 8.81 -13.11
CA ILE A 35 -3.47 8.59 -12.04
C ILE A 35 -4.15 7.87 -10.87
N ARG A 36 -3.47 6.87 -10.31
CA ARG A 36 -3.94 6.12 -9.15
C ARG A 36 -2.84 6.09 -8.11
N THR A 37 -3.23 6.23 -6.86
CA THR A 37 -2.33 6.15 -5.71
C THR A 37 -3.15 5.88 -4.46
N ARG A 38 -2.48 5.50 -3.38
CA ARG A 38 -3.11 5.32 -2.07
C ARG A 38 -2.55 6.28 -1.03
N GLN A 39 -1.57 7.11 -1.40
CA GLN A 39 -0.91 8.04 -0.50
C GLN A 39 -0.90 9.45 -1.05
N LEU A 40 -0.86 10.42 -0.15
CA LEU A 40 -0.59 11.83 -0.41
C LEU A 40 0.26 12.37 0.73
N TYR A 41 1.22 13.22 0.42
CA TYR A 41 2.08 13.85 1.43
C TYR A 41 2.04 15.37 1.27
N VAL A 42 1.88 16.09 2.38
CA VAL A 42 1.92 17.56 2.43
C VAL A 42 3.03 17.97 3.38
N ASN A 43 4.04 18.67 2.87
CA ASN A 43 5.27 19.03 3.58
C ASN A 43 5.95 17.82 4.26
N GLY A 44 6.00 16.69 3.56
CA GLY A 44 6.56 15.43 4.06
C GLY A 44 5.71 14.71 5.13
N VAL A 45 4.50 15.18 5.41
CA VAL A 45 3.55 14.55 6.33
C VAL A 45 2.49 13.78 5.54
N ARG A 46 2.32 12.50 5.83
CA ARG A 46 1.27 11.66 5.22
C ARG A 46 -0.12 12.21 5.56
N ALA A 47 -0.91 12.47 4.52
CA ALA A 47 -2.32 12.83 4.63
C ALA A 47 -3.18 11.55 4.74
N VAL A 48 -4.35 11.68 5.34
CA VAL A 48 -5.28 10.56 5.58
C VAL A 48 -6.16 10.38 4.34
N ARG A 49 -6.19 9.19 3.74
CA ARG A 49 -7.17 8.92 2.68
C ARG A 49 -8.56 8.97 3.32
N ALA A 50 -9.47 9.77 2.74
CA ALA A 50 -10.79 10.06 3.31
C ALA A 50 -11.51 8.77 3.73
N ARG A 51 -11.94 8.71 5.00
CA ARG A 51 -12.54 7.51 5.58
C ARG A 51 -13.61 7.82 6.63
N GLY A 52 -14.59 6.94 6.73
CA GLY A 52 -15.67 7.04 7.70
C GLY A 52 -15.24 6.71 9.14
N PRO A 53 -16.20 6.77 10.08
CA PRO A 53 -15.95 6.44 11.48
C PRO A 53 -15.52 4.98 11.66
N LEU A 54 -14.84 4.72 12.78
CA LEU A 54 -14.48 3.36 13.16
C LEU A 54 -15.73 2.57 13.58
N TYR A 55 -15.80 1.33 13.12
CA TYR A 55 -16.87 0.36 13.41
C TYR A 55 -18.28 0.93 13.17
N PRO A 56 -18.59 1.35 11.93
CA PRO A 56 -19.89 1.93 11.63
C PRO A 56 -21.01 0.90 11.85
N THR A 57 -22.10 1.33 12.47
CA THR A 57 -23.30 0.52 12.68
C THR A 57 -24.16 0.46 11.42
N GLY A 58 -25.13 -0.46 11.38
CA GLY A 58 -26.11 -0.52 10.30
C GLY A 58 -25.65 -1.28 9.05
N PHE A 59 -24.63 -2.13 9.18
CA PHE A 59 -24.19 -3.03 8.13
C PHE A 59 -24.36 -4.48 8.57
N SER A 60 -25.20 -5.23 7.88
CA SER A 60 -25.37 -6.67 8.09
C SER A 60 -24.69 -7.43 6.97
N ARG A 61 -23.85 -8.42 7.29
CA ARG A 61 -23.12 -9.21 6.29
C ARG A 61 -24.10 -10.06 5.46
N THR A 62 -23.86 -10.13 4.15
CA THR A 62 -24.58 -10.99 3.19
C THR A 62 -23.60 -11.96 2.52
N PRO A 63 -24.06 -12.95 1.75
CA PRO A 63 -23.16 -13.84 1.01
C PRO A 63 -22.25 -13.10 0.00
N SER A 64 -22.71 -11.99 -0.57
CA SER A 64 -22.02 -11.21 -1.60
C SER A 64 -21.36 -9.92 -1.08
N GLY A 65 -21.58 -9.57 0.20
CA GLY A 65 -21.08 -8.33 0.78
C GLY A 65 -21.85 -7.90 2.02
N TYR A 66 -22.57 -6.80 1.91
CA TYR A 66 -23.28 -6.16 3.03
C TYR A 66 -24.65 -5.60 2.65
N GLN A 67 -25.54 -5.55 3.63
CA GLN A 67 -26.81 -4.83 3.60
C GLN A 67 -26.69 -3.61 4.51
N ALA A 68 -26.82 -2.41 3.94
CA ALA A 68 -26.86 -1.16 4.69
C ALA A 68 -28.24 -0.90 5.32
N ALA A 69 -28.27 -0.05 6.34
CA ALA A 69 -29.50 0.37 7.02
C ALA A 69 -30.39 1.24 6.12
N ASP A 70 -29.78 2.09 5.29
CA ASP A 70 -30.41 2.97 4.32
C ASP A 70 -29.72 2.91 2.95
N ASP A 71 -30.21 3.67 1.98
CA ASP A 71 -29.71 3.69 0.61
C ASP A 71 -28.75 4.85 0.32
N ALA A 72 -28.29 5.60 1.33
CA ALA A 72 -27.49 6.82 1.14
C ALA A 72 -26.22 6.56 0.30
N MET A 73 -25.53 5.44 0.55
CA MET A 73 -24.32 5.06 -0.18
C MET A 73 -24.56 4.77 -1.67
N SER A 74 -25.79 4.44 -2.08
CA SER A 74 -26.13 4.24 -3.49
C SER A 74 -26.17 5.55 -4.28
N HIS A 75 -26.32 6.68 -3.59
CA HIS A 75 -26.37 8.03 -4.16
C HIS A 75 -25.01 8.74 -4.17
N TRP A 76 -23.96 8.10 -3.66
CA TRP A 76 -22.60 8.67 -3.66
C TRP A 76 -22.06 8.77 -5.09
N ARG A 77 -21.12 9.68 -5.31
CA ARG A 77 -20.62 10.02 -6.66
C ARG A 77 -19.90 8.85 -7.34
N LYS A 78 -19.18 8.05 -6.57
CA LYS A 78 -18.29 6.97 -7.06
C LYS A 78 -18.33 5.75 -6.13
N PRO A 79 -19.49 5.09 -5.96
CA PRO A 79 -19.67 4.01 -4.99
C PRO A 79 -18.73 2.81 -5.23
N ARG A 80 -18.30 2.60 -6.48
CA ARG A 80 -17.34 1.53 -6.85
C ARG A 80 -15.88 1.82 -6.48
N ASP A 81 -15.56 3.06 -6.13
CA ASP A 81 -14.21 3.42 -5.68
C ASP A 81 -14.03 3.11 -4.18
N LEU A 82 -15.12 2.89 -3.43
CA LEU A 82 -15.06 2.60 -2.00
C LEU A 82 -14.36 1.28 -1.71
N GLU A 83 -13.71 1.23 -0.55
CA GLU A 83 -13.17 0.00 0.02
C GLU A 83 -13.73 -0.17 1.44
N ALA A 84 -14.15 -1.39 1.76
CA ALA A 84 -14.32 -1.82 3.14
C ALA A 84 -12.96 -2.24 3.70
N VAL A 85 -12.68 -1.90 4.95
CA VAL A 85 -11.48 -2.36 5.65
C VAL A 85 -11.87 -3.09 6.92
N THR A 86 -11.21 -4.22 7.18
CA THR A 86 -11.36 -5.02 8.40
C THR A 86 -9.99 -5.21 9.05
N LEU A 87 -9.91 -4.93 10.33
CA LEU A 87 -8.84 -5.38 11.22
C LEU A 87 -9.39 -6.51 12.08
N THR A 88 -8.77 -7.68 12.03
CA THR A 88 -9.19 -8.84 12.83
C THR A 88 -7.98 -9.70 13.16
N GLN A 89 -7.83 -10.11 14.43
CA GLN A 89 -6.68 -10.87 14.90
C GLN A 89 -5.36 -10.16 14.54
N TRP A 90 -4.43 -10.85 13.88
CA TRP A 90 -3.19 -10.29 13.33
C TRP A 90 -3.35 -9.68 11.93
N LYS A 91 -4.55 -9.78 11.34
CA LYS A 91 -4.79 -9.51 9.92
C LYS A 91 -5.38 -8.13 9.70
N MET A 92 -4.98 -7.54 8.59
CA MET A 92 -5.66 -6.41 7.98
C MET A 92 -6.17 -6.85 6.61
N MET A 93 -7.42 -6.56 6.29
CA MET A 93 -7.99 -6.87 4.98
C MET A 93 -8.70 -5.67 4.40
N ARG A 94 -8.69 -5.55 3.08
CA ARG A 94 -9.30 -4.44 2.34
C ARG A 94 -9.99 -4.98 1.12
N CYS A 95 -11.26 -4.62 0.93
CA CYS A 95 -12.01 -5.11 -0.21
C CYS A 95 -12.76 -3.99 -0.94
N PRO A 96 -12.53 -3.80 -2.24
CA PRO A 96 -13.28 -2.82 -3.03
C PRO A 96 -14.77 -3.20 -3.13
N VAL A 97 -15.61 -2.19 -3.29
CA VAL A 97 -17.03 -2.36 -3.63
C VAL A 97 -17.17 -2.61 -5.14
N GLY A 98 -17.93 -3.63 -5.53
CA GLY A 98 -18.26 -3.91 -6.93
C GLY A 98 -19.50 -3.15 -7.41
N ALA A 99 -20.55 -3.10 -6.59
CA ALA A 99 -21.79 -2.39 -6.88
C ALA A 99 -22.55 -2.03 -5.60
N ILE A 100 -23.35 -0.96 -5.67
CA ILE A 100 -24.33 -0.61 -4.65
C ILE A 100 -25.66 -0.36 -5.36
N THR A 101 -26.73 -1.05 -4.93
CA THR A 101 -28.09 -0.90 -5.46
C THR A 101 -29.06 -0.76 -4.30
N GLY A 102 -29.64 0.44 -4.13
CA GLY A 102 -30.43 0.76 -2.94
C GLY A 102 -29.59 0.53 -1.67
N ARG A 103 -30.02 -0.40 -0.83
CA ARG A 103 -29.33 -0.75 0.42
C ARG A 103 -28.31 -1.90 0.27
N GLU A 104 -28.28 -2.58 -0.87
CA GLU A 104 -27.41 -3.74 -1.10
C GLU A 104 -26.03 -3.29 -1.57
N ILE A 105 -24.97 -3.78 -0.92
CA ILE A 105 -23.57 -3.54 -1.26
C ILE A 105 -22.94 -4.88 -1.64
N VAL A 106 -22.60 -5.02 -2.92
CA VAL A 106 -21.90 -6.18 -3.46
C VAL A 106 -20.40 -5.88 -3.49
N MET A 107 -19.60 -6.73 -2.84
CA MET A 107 -18.14 -6.58 -2.79
C MET A 107 -17.50 -7.14 -4.06
N GLN A 108 -16.37 -6.55 -4.45
CA GLN A 108 -15.67 -6.88 -5.69
C GLN A 108 -15.03 -8.28 -5.62
N GLN A 109 -15.11 -9.02 -6.73
CA GLN A 109 -14.38 -10.29 -6.92
C GLN A 109 -13.04 -10.07 -7.67
N PRO A 110 -11.99 -10.88 -7.41
CA PRO A 110 -11.95 -12.05 -6.53
C PRO A 110 -11.76 -11.70 -5.04
N CYS A 111 -11.61 -10.42 -4.69
CA CYS A 111 -11.34 -10.00 -3.33
C CYS A 111 -12.31 -10.61 -2.29
N TRP A 112 -13.62 -10.51 -2.53
CA TRP A 112 -14.62 -10.98 -1.56
C TRP A 112 -14.53 -12.48 -1.29
N ALA A 113 -14.24 -13.29 -2.31
CA ALA A 113 -13.95 -14.71 -2.09
C ALA A 113 -12.69 -14.88 -1.22
N ASN A 114 -11.60 -14.19 -1.57
CA ASN A 114 -10.29 -14.35 -0.90
C ASN A 114 -10.31 -13.92 0.57
N VAL A 115 -10.94 -12.79 0.91
CA VAL A 115 -11.05 -12.32 2.31
C VAL A 115 -11.95 -13.22 3.18
N ASN A 116 -12.58 -14.22 2.59
CA ASN A 116 -13.44 -15.19 3.26
C ASN A 116 -12.98 -16.65 3.08
N VAL A 117 -11.80 -16.88 2.49
CA VAL A 117 -11.21 -18.22 2.32
C VAL A 117 -11.02 -18.89 3.69
N PHE A 118 -10.60 -18.13 4.70
CA PHE A 118 -10.47 -18.63 6.06
C PHE A 118 -11.75 -18.31 6.85
N PRO A 119 -12.53 -19.31 7.29
CA PRO A 119 -13.83 -19.09 7.91
C PRO A 119 -13.72 -18.57 9.36
N ALA A 120 -14.87 -18.39 10.01
CA ALA A 120 -14.98 -17.99 11.42
C ALA A 120 -14.26 -16.66 11.73
N ILE A 121 -13.35 -16.65 12.72
CA ILE A 121 -12.72 -15.44 13.26
C ILE A 121 -11.72 -14.78 12.29
N TRP A 122 -11.28 -15.51 11.26
CA TRP A 122 -10.31 -15.02 10.25
C TRP A 122 -10.97 -14.40 9.02
N ALA A 123 -12.28 -14.57 8.88
CA ALA A 123 -13.04 -14.06 7.75
C ALA A 123 -13.29 -12.54 7.86
N PHE A 124 -13.62 -11.93 6.73
CA PHE A 124 -14.06 -10.55 6.65
C PHE A 124 -15.50 -10.41 7.22
N GLN A 125 -15.59 -10.27 8.54
CA GLN A 125 -16.85 -10.17 9.27
C GLN A 125 -17.25 -8.70 9.47
N THR A 126 -16.46 -7.97 10.26
CA THR A 126 -16.78 -6.62 10.74
C THR A 126 -16.07 -5.57 9.91
N ILE A 127 -16.83 -4.59 9.41
CA ILE A 127 -16.25 -3.39 8.81
C ILE A 127 -15.62 -2.55 9.92
N THR A 128 -14.31 -2.38 9.89
CA THR A 128 -13.59 -1.45 10.76
C THR A 128 -13.75 -0.02 10.26
N TRP A 129 -13.70 0.22 8.95
CA TRP A 129 -14.12 1.48 8.34
C TRP A 129 -14.40 1.33 6.84
N TRP A 130 -15.11 2.30 6.28
CA TRP A 130 -15.19 2.55 4.84
C TRP A 130 -14.23 3.67 4.45
N GLU A 131 -13.65 3.62 3.25
CA GLU A 131 -12.77 4.67 2.77
C GLU A 131 -12.87 4.90 1.26
N ASN A 132 -12.18 5.94 0.80
CA ASN A 132 -12.05 6.33 -0.60
C ASN A 132 -13.35 6.82 -1.26
N ALA A 133 -14.11 7.64 -0.55
CA ALA A 133 -15.24 8.37 -1.11
C ALA A 133 -15.06 9.88 -0.92
N TYR A 134 -15.60 10.67 -1.84
CA TYR A 134 -15.64 12.13 -1.68
C TYR A 134 -16.52 12.51 -0.49
N GLU A 135 -17.61 11.77 -0.29
CA GLU A 135 -18.59 11.95 0.78
C GLU A 135 -18.02 11.71 2.17
N LEU A 136 -16.84 11.07 2.26
CA LEU A 136 -16.10 10.84 3.49
C LEU A 136 -14.99 11.88 3.71
N LEU A 137 -14.83 12.88 2.84
CA LEU A 137 -13.83 13.93 2.99
C LEU A 137 -14.40 15.04 3.89
N ASP A 138 -14.18 14.91 5.20
CA ASP A 138 -14.83 15.78 6.20
C ASP A 138 -13.88 16.36 7.26
N THR A 139 -12.68 15.81 7.41
CA THR A 139 -11.77 16.14 8.52
C THR A 139 -10.44 16.75 8.03
N PRO A 140 -9.87 17.75 8.73
CA PRO A 140 -8.55 18.29 8.39
C PRO A 140 -7.43 17.24 8.28
N GLY A 141 -6.68 17.30 7.20
CA GLY A 141 -5.63 16.35 6.85
C GLY A 141 -6.10 15.22 5.95
N GLU A 142 -7.37 15.15 5.59
CA GLU A 142 -7.90 14.16 4.66
C GLU A 142 -7.73 14.56 3.18
N TRP A 143 -7.79 13.57 2.31
CA TRP A 143 -7.79 13.74 0.86
C TRP A 143 -8.59 12.67 0.14
N TYR A 144 -9.06 13.01 -1.06
CA TYR A 144 -9.75 12.13 -1.99
C TYR A 144 -9.29 12.40 -3.43
N LEU A 145 -9.08 11.36 -4.23
CA LEU A 145 -8.68 11.47 -5.64
C LEU A 145 -9.78 10.92 -6.55
N ASP A 146 -10.40 11.81 -7.31
CA ASP A 146 -11.20 11.42 -8.47
C ASP A 146 -10.24 11.17 -9.65
N SER A 147 -9.78 9.92 -9.76
CA SER A 147 -8.83 9.50 -10.79
C SER A 147 -9.36 9.74 -12.20
N ALA A 148 -10.63 9.43 -12.45
CA ALA A 148 -11.26 9.56 -13.76
C ALA A 148 -11.38 11.04 -14.18
N ALA A 149 -11.75 11.91 -13.24
CA ALA A 149 -11.84 13.35 -13.50
C ALA A 149 -10.48 14.06 -13.49
N GLY A 150 -9.43 13.45 -12.93
CA GLY A 150 -8.13 14.09 -12.73
C GLY A 150 -8.19 15.20 -11.69
N ARG A 151 -8.92 14.99 -10.58
CA ARG A 151 -9.10 15.97 -9.51
C ARG A 151 -8.69 15.39 -8.17
N LEU A 152 -7.75 16.06 -7.51
CA LEU A 152 -7.32 15.75 -6.15
C LEU A 152 -7.95 16.78 -5.21
N TYR A 153 -8.68 16.30 -4.22
CA TYR A 153 -9.33 17.10 -3.18
C TYR A 153 -8.62 16.87 -1.85
N SER A 154 -8.46 17.91 -1.04
CA SER A 154 -7.87 17.79 0.28
C SER A 154 -8.35 18.89 1.22
N ILE A 155 -8.50 18.55 2.50
CA ILE A 155 -8.72 19.51 3.57
C ILE A 155 -7.35 19.69 4.27
N PRO A 156 -6.71 20.87 4.21
CA PRO A 156 -5.43 21.09 4.87
C PRO A 156 -5.55 20.98 6.40
N ARG A 157 -4.50 20.50 7.07
CA ARG A 157 -4.37 20.62 8.53
C ARG A 157 -4.19 22.07 8.94
N LEU A 158 -4.41 22.37 10.21
CA LEU A 158 -4.12 23.69 10.78
C LEU A 158 -2.68 24.13 10.44
N GLY A 159 -2.55 25.32 9.84
CA GLY A 159 -1.26 25.90 9.43
C GLY A 159 -0.80 25.52 8.02
N GLN A 160 -1.35 24.46 7.40
CA GLN A 160 -1.06 24.12 6.00
C GLN A 160 -1.73 25.12 5.05
N LYS A 161 -1.02 25.44 3.97
CA LYS A 161 -1.45 26.32 2.89
C LYS A 161 -1.12 25.63 1.56
N LEU A 162 -2.02 24.77 1.07
CA LEU A 162 -1.77 23.90 -0.10
C LEU A 162 -1.30 24.64 -1.36
N ALA A 163 -1.67 25.91 -1.54
CA ALA A 163 -1.19 26.74 -2.63
C ALA A 163 0.34 27.03 -2.58
N ARG A 164 0.98 26.86 -1.42
CA ARG A 164 2.40 27.12 -1.15
C ARG A 164 3.15 25.87 -0.66
N ASP A 165 2.43 24.93 -0.06
CA ASP A 165 3.01 23.70 0.49
C ASP A 165 3.60 22.80 -0.59
N ASP A 166 4.52 21.94 -0.16
CA ASP A 166 5.04 20.86 -0.97
C ASP A 166 4.08 19.66 -0.91
N VAL A 167 3.35 19.42 -1.99
CA VAL A 167 2.36 18.34 -2.05
C VAL A 167 2.82 17.27 -3.03
N GLU A 168 3.16 16.10 -2.51
CA GLU A 168 3.72 14.97 -3.27
C GLU A 168 2.68 13.86 -3.42
N LEU A 169 2.37 13.53 -4.67
CA LEU A 169 1.42 12.48 -5.06
C LEU A 169 2.18 11.31 -5.71
N PRO A 170 2.47 10.22 -4.98
CA PRO A 170 3.15 9.05 -5.52
C PRO A 170 2.44 8.48 -6.75
N ARG A 171 3.19 8.18 -7.82
CA ARG A 171 2.65 7.55 -9.04
C ARG A 171 3.40 6.30 -9.48
N LEU A 172 4.69 6.19 -9.14
CA LEU A 172 5.48 4.99 -9.45
C LEU A 172 5.32 3.95 -8.33
N GLN A 173 5.22 2.68 -8.72
CA GLN A 173 5.24 1.56 -7.75
C GLN A 173 6.64 1.01 -7.47
N ARG A 174 7.61 1.33 -8.33
CA ARG A 174 8.98 0.83 -8.23
C ARG A 174 9.93 1.96 -8.59
N LEU A 175 10.83 2.27 -7.67
CA LEU A 175 11.86 3.30 -7.83
C LEU A 175 13.13 2.70 -8.41
N VAL A 176 13.54 1.55 -7.89
CA VAL A 176 14.76 0.85 -8.31
C VAL A 176 14.49 -0.65 -8.42
N GLU A 177 15.02 -1.25 -9.48
CA GLU A 177 15.01 -2.69 -9.71
C GLU A 177 16.41 -3.17 -10.08
N VAL A 178 17.02 -3.97 -9.20
CA VAL A 178 18.24 -4.71 -9.50
C VAL A 178 17.84 -6.12 -9.88
N ARG A 179 17.86 -6.44 -11.18
CA ARG A 179 17.36 -7.72 -11.68
C ARG A 179 18.43 -8.45 -12.49
N GLY A 180 19.02 -9.47 -11.88
CA GLY A 180 19.83 -10.47 -12.57
C GLY A 180 19.03 -11.70 -12.95
N THR A 181 19.76 -12.74 -13.34
CA THR A 181 19.25 -14.11 -13.50
C THR A 181 20.16 -15.09 -12.76
N ALA A 182 19.72 -16.35 -12.61
CA ALA A 182 20.54 -17.39 -12.01
C ALA A 182 21.91 -17.56 -12.69
N ALA A 183 21.94 -17.43 -14.03
CA ALA A 183 23.16 -17.54 -14.82
C ALA A 183 23.98 -16.24 -14.86
N ARG A 184 23.33 -15.08 -14.72
CA ARG A 184 23.95 -13.75 -14.83
C ARG A 184 23.44 -12.85 -13.71
N PRO A 185 23.91 -13.04 -12.47
CA PRO A 185 23.53 -12.16 -11.38
C PRO A 185 24.06 -10.74 -11.62
N VAL A 186 23.36 -9.74 -11.10
CA VAL A 186 23.92 -8.38 -11.02
C VAL A 186 24.83 -8.34 -9.79
N GLU A 187 26.07 -7.90 -9.95
CA GLU A 187 27.06 -7.92 -8.88
C GLU A 187 27.69 -6.55 -8.61
N ARG A 188 28.09 -6.32 -7.35
CA ARG A 188 28.98 -5.21 -6.93
C ARG A 188 28.44 -3.81 -7.24
N VAL A 189 27.21 -3.55 -6.82
CA VAL A 189 26.56 -2.23 -6.92
C VAL A 189 26.39 -1.65 -5.51
N SER A 190 26.65 -0.36 -5.30
CA SER A 190 26.39 0.29 -4.02
C SER A 190 25.56 1.55 -4.18
N PHE A 191 24.51 1.65 -3.38
CA PHE A 191 23.73 2.85 -3.12
C PHE A 191 24.19 3.40 -1.77
N GLN A 192 24.53 4.70 -1.73
CA GLN A 192 25.02 5.33 -0.51
C GLN A 192 24.54 6.76 -0.38
N GLY A 193 23.97 7.10 0.79
CA GLY A 193 23.53 8.47 1.10
C GLY A 193 22.34 8.96 0.28
N LEU A 194 21.56 8.05 -0.33
CA LEU A 194 20.40 8.39 -1.16
C LEU A 194 19.11 8.38 -0.35
N THR A 195 18.13 9.17 -0.78
CA THR A 195 16.73 9.03 -0.35
C THR A 195 15.92 8.34 -1.43
N PHE A 196 15.19 7.28 -1.06
CA PHE A 196 14.16 6.66 -1.90
C PHE A 196 12.79 7.06 -1.34
N ALA A 197 12.00 7.81 -2.10
CA ALA A 197 10.76 8.36 -1.58
C ALA A 197 9.57 8.38 -2.55
N TYR A 198 8.38 8.43 -1.96
CA TYR A 198 7.13 8.73 -2.62
C TYR A 198 6.76 7.75 -3.75
N ALA A 199 6.79 6.46 -3.44
CA ALA A 199 6.26 5.40 -4.29
C ALA A 199 4.92 4.89 -3.75
N THR A 200 4.02 4.43 -4.62
CA THR A 200 2.73 3.84 -4.24
C THR A 200 2.77 2.32 -4.34
N TRP A 201 1.71 1.65 -3.88
CA TRP A 201 1.34 0.30 -4.32
C TRP A 201 -0.18 0.21 -4.53
N LEU A 202 -0.59 -0.55 -5.54
CA LEU A 202 -1.97 -0.73 -5.99
C LEU A 202 -2.19 -2.22 -6.29
N ASN A 203 -3.25 -2.81 -5.73
CA ASN A 203 -3.61 -4.21 -5.95
C ASN A 203 -4.97 -4.40 -6.66
N GLY A 204 -5.60 -3.30 -7.09
CA GLY A 204 -6.80 -3.31 -7.92
C GLY A 204 -7.97 -4.11 -7.33
N ALA A 205 -8.63 -4.90 -8.19
CA ALA A 205 -9.82 -5.68 -7.84
C ALA A 205 -9.55 -6.84 -6.86
N ASN A 206 -8.29 -7.22 -6.68
CA ASN A 206 -7.91 -8.24 -5.69
C ASN A 206 -8.04 -7.74 -4.26
N GLY A 207 -8.09 -6.42 -4.05
CA GLY A 207 -8.09 -5.84 -2.71
C GLY A 207 -6.82 -6.24 -1.96
N TYR A 208 -6.97 -6.57 -0.69
CA TYR A 208 -5.90 -7.07 0.16
C TYR A 208 -6.51 -8.10 1.11
N ALA A 209 -6.36 -9.38 0.77
CA ALA A 209 -6.79 -10.50 1.57
C ALA A 209 -5.56 -11.12 2.22
N ASP A 210 -5.16 -10.58 3.37
CA ASP A 210 -4.00 -11.07 4.12
C ASP A 210 -4.13 -12.56 4.43
N ASP A 211 -2.98 -13.21 4.55
CA ASP A 211 -2.78 -14.50 5.18
C ASP A 211 -1.99 -14.25 6.47
N GLN A 212 -0.73 -13.82 6.32
CA GLN A 212 0.13 -13.41 7.41
C GLN A 212 1.29 -12.53 6.91
N SER A 213 1.71 -11.56 7.74
CA SER A 213 2.96 -10.80 7.58
C SER A 213 3.07 -9.99 6.27
N GLY A 214 1.96 -9.64 5.63
CA GLY A 214 2.01 -8.92 4.34
C GLY A 214 1.86 -9.80 3.11
N PHE A 215 1.84 -11.12 3.31
CA PHE A 215 1.55 -12.09 2.27
C PHE A 215 0.05 -12.24 2.14
N HIS A 216 -0.46 -12.10 0.93
CA HIS A 216 -1.88 -11.99 0.67
C HIS A 216 -2.27 -12.79 -0.57
N LEU A 217 -3.54 -13.16 -0.62
CA LEU A 217 -4.15 -13.89 -1.72
C LEU A 217 -4.36 -12.94 -2.91
N ASN A 218 -4.13 -13.45 -4.13
CA ASN A 218 -4.24 -12.67 -5.36
C ASN A 218 -4.80 -13.53 -6.49
N GLY A 219 -5.78 -13.02 -7.22
CA GLY A 219 -6.49 -13.78 -8.23
C GLY A 219 -7.56 -14.70 -7.63
N PRO A 220 -8.24 -15.49 -8.48
CA PRO A 220 -9.24 -16.46 -8.05
C PRO A 220 -8.60 -17.81 -7.65
N ASN A 221 -9.44 -18.79 -7.28
CA ASN A 221 -9.09 -20.21 -7.08
C ASN A 221 -8.38 -20.57 -5.76
N HIS A 222 -8.50 -19.73 -4.73
CA HIS A 222 -8.12 -20.09 -3.38
C HIS A 222 -9.23 -20.93 -2.71
N SER A 223 -8.84 -22.04 -2.09
CA SER A 223 -9.78 -23.00 -1.52
C SER A 223 -9.98 -22.75 -0.04
N SER A 224 -11.24 -22.67 0.39
CA SER A 224 -11.55 -22.44 1.80
C SER A 224 -10.98 -23.54 2.69
N ASN A 225 -10.33 -23.13 3.78
CA ASN A 225 -9.70 -24.05 4.71
C ASN A 225 -9.69 -23.47 6.14
N VAL A 226 -9.59 -24.36 7.14
CA VAL A 226 -9.55 -24.01 8.57
C VAL A 226 -8.14 -23.93 9.15
N VAL A 227 -7.12 -24.13 8.31
CA VAL A 227 -5.71 -24.02 8.73
C VAL A 227 -5.33 -22.55 8.92
N GLY A 228 -6.01 -21.65 8.20
CA GLY A 228 -5.74 -20.21 8.26
C GLY A 228 -4.54 -19.80 7.41
N HIS A 229 -4.13 -20.65 6.46
CA HIS A 229 -3.02 -20.42 5.54
C HIS A 229 -3.37 -20.91 4.13
N ASP A 230 -2.94 -20.18 3.10
CA ASP A 230 -3.05 -20.56 1.70
C ASP A 230 -1.64 -20.76 1.10
N PRO A 231 -1.37 -21.86 0.38
CA PRO A 231 -0.05 -22.09 -0.20
C PRO A 231 0.29 -21.17 -1.38
N ASP A 232 -0.69 -20.47 -1.97
CA ASP A 232 -0.52 -19.55 -3.09
C ASP A 232 -0.70 -18.10 -2.64
N VAL A 233 0.27 -17.60 -1.90
CA VAL A 233 0.30 -16.19 -1.45
C VAL A 233 1.37 -15.39 -2.18
N VAL A 234 1.12 -14.08 -2.31
CA VAL A 234 2.08 -13.14 -2.87
C VAL A 234 2.45 -12.06 -1.86
N PRO A 235 3.69 -11.55 -1.86
CA PRO A 235 4.07 -10.43 -1.01
C PRO A 235 3.55 -9.10 -1.53
N THR A 236 3.40 -8.14 -0.61
CA THR A 236 3.45 -6.73 -0.97
C THR A 236 4.78 -6.44 -1.68
N PRO A 237 4.80 -5.84 -2.88
CA PRO A 237 6.04 -5.63 -3.62
C PRO A 237 6.92 -4.56 -2.98
N GLY A 238 8.24 -4.74 -3.10
CA GLY A 238 9.22 -3.71 -2.76
C GLY A 238 9.17 -2.52 -3.72
N ASN A 239 9.13 -1.31 -3.16
CA ASN A 239 9.34 -0.09 -3.94
C ASN A 239 10.80 0.03 -4.40
N VAL A 240 11.75 -0.53 -3.64
CA VAL A 240 13.11 -0.86 -4.10
C VAL A 240 13.28 -2.38 -4.00
N ARG A 241 13.78 -3.04 -5.05
CA ARG A 241 13.89 -4.50 -5.04
C ARG A 241 15.08 -5.07 -5.77
N LEU A 242 15.51 -6.25 -5.32
CA LEU A 242 16.59 -7.04 -5.87
C LEU A 242 16.13 -8.47 -6.16
N ALA A 243 16.61 -9.04 -7.26
CA ALA A 243 16.51 -10.46 -7.56
C ALA A 243 17.78 -10.92 -8.28
N TYR A 244 18.31 -12.08 -7.91
CA TYR A 244 19.59 -12.58 -8.40
C TYR A 244 20.70 -11.50 -8.35
N ALA A 245 20.82 -10.86 -7.20
CA ALA A 245 21.79 -9.80 -6.95
C ALA A 245 22.84 -10.25 -5.93
N ARG A 246 24.11 -9.93 -6.16
CA ARG A 246 25.21 -10.30 -5.25
C ARG A 246 26.11 -9.13 -4.91
N HIS A 247 26.55 -9.02 -3.67
CA HIS A 247 27.40 -7.91 -3.24
C HIS A 247 26.80 -6.53 -3.57
N VAL A 248 25.47 -6.42 -3.51
CA VAL A 248 24.78 -5.14 -3.59
C VAL A 248 24.63 -4.56 -2.20
N ALA A 249 24.97 -3.28 -2.03
CA ALA A 249 24.96 -2.63 -0.73
C ALA A 249 24.08 -1.36 -0.74
N PHE A 250 23.26 -1.20 0.29
CA PHE A 250 22.55 0.02 0.65
C PHE A 250 23.12 0.51 1.98
N ILE A 251 23.75 1.69 1.97
CA ILE A 251 24.53 2.19 3.11
C ILE A 251 24.19 3.65 3.38
N HIS A 252 23.73 3.97 4.59
CA HIS A 252 23.35 5.34 4.97
C HIS A 252 22.26 5.95 4.07
N ASP A 253 21.40 5.12 3.48
CA ASP A 253 20.25 5.55 2.69
C ASP A 253 19.01 5.81 3.57
N ASP A 254 18.05 6.57 3.05
CA ASP A 254 16.77 6.91 3.68
C ASP A 254 15.60 6.44 2.81
N PHE A 255 14.91 5.39 3.26
CA PHE A 255 13.71 4.84 2.64
C PHE A 255 12.48 5.43 3.35
N ARG A 256 11.73 6.30 2.67
CA ARG A 256 10.61 6.98 3.32
C ARG A 256 9.43 7.31 2.43
N HIS A 257 8.25 7.41 3.02
CA HIS A 257 7.03 7.77 2.30
C HIS A 257 6.71 6.76 1.17
N LEU A 258 6.83 5.47 1.50
CA LEU A 258 6.72 4.36 0.56
C LEU A 258 5.41 3.60 0.77
N GLY A 259 4.74 3.25 -0.33
CA GLY A 259 3.41 2.65 -0.38
C GLY A 259 3.38 1.13 -0.37
N GLY A 260 4.51 0.47 -0.61
CA GLY A 260 4.70 -0.98 -0.51
C GLY A 260 5.72 -1.34 0.56
N VAL A 261 6.49 -2.41 0.33
CA VAL A 261 7.67 -2.74 1.13
C VAL A 261 8.80 -1.74 0.81
N GLY A 262 9.58 -1.35 1.81
CA GLY A 262 10.71 -0.44 1.60
C GLY A 262 11.76 -1.01 0.65
N LEU A 263 12.36 -2.12 1.08
CA LEU A 263 13.42 -2.84 0.37
C LEU A 263 13.14 -4.34 0.34
N GLU A 264 13.05 -4.94 -0.85
CA GLU A 264 12.76 -6.36 -1.04
C GLU A 264 13.97 -7.09 -1.66
N LEU A 265 14.53 -8.10 -0.98
CA LEU A 265 15.58 -8.98 -1.50
C LEU A 265 14.98 -10.34 -1.83
N ARG A 266 14.71 -10.55 -3.12
CA ARG A 266 14.00 -11.74 -3.64
C ARG A 266 14.97 -12.88 -3.97
N THR A 267 14.41 -13.97 -4.49
CA THR A 267 15.08 -15.16 -5.04
C THR A 267 16.46 -14.87 -5.63
N GLY A 268 17.44 -15.67 -5.21
CA GLY A 268 18.83 -15.64 -5.67
C GLY A 268 19.66 -14.44 -5.18
N SER A 269 19.11 -13.58 -4.34
CA SER A 269 19.85 -12.46 -3.73
C SER A 269 20.79 -12.99 -2.64
N LYS A 270 22.10 -12.82 -2.83
CA LYS A 270 23.11 -13.32 -1.89
C LYS A 270 24.18 -12.30 -1.52
N ARG A 271 24.69 -12.37 -0.29
CA ARG A 271 25.83 -11.53 0.14
C ARG A 271 25.60 -10.03 -0.08
N ASN A 272 24.35 -9.59 0.05
CA ASN A 272 23.98 -8.18 -0.01
C ASN A 272 24.01 -7.57 1.37
N ALA A 273 24.13 -6.24 1.44
CA ALA A 273 24.30 -5.50 2.68
C ALA A 273 23.26 -4.38 2.77
N VAL A 274 22.52 -4.33 3.88
CA VAL A 274 21.61 -3.25 4.24
C VAL A 274 22.09 -2.70 5.57
N ILE A 275 22.90 -1.64 5.52
CA ILE A 275 23.69 -1.17 6.67
C ILE A 275 23.40 0.30 6.97
N ALA A 276 23.11 0.61 8.22
CA ALA A 276 23.01 1.99 8.70
C ALA A 276 22.02 2.88 7.93
N ASN A 277 20.98 2.28 7.37
CA ASN A 277 19.90 2.97 6.66
C ASN A 277 18.78 3.37 7.62
N ARG A 278 17.92 4.27 7.17
CA ARG A 278 16.68 4.63 7.84
C ARG A 278 15.49 4.15 7.01
N PHE A 279 14.52 3.53 7.68
CA PHE A 279 13.22 3.14 7.13
C PHE A 279 12.14 3.84 7.94
N ASP A 280 11.37 4.71 7.30
CA ASP A 280 10.44 5.60 7.99
C ASP A 280 9.20 5.95 7.17
N ASP A 281 8.00 5.82 7.75
CA ASP A 281 6.74 6.10 7.06
C ASP A 281 6.56 5.22 5.80
N ILE A 282 6.53 3.91 6.04
CA ILE A 282 6.37 2.86 5.01
C ILE A 282 5.03 2.17 5.25
N SER A 283 4.25 1.99 4.18
CA SER A 283 2.91 1.40 4.25
C SER A 283 2.92 -0.07 4.65
N SER A 284 3.95 -0.81 4.27
CA SER A 284 4.18 -2.23 4.60
C SER A 284 5.50 -2.41 5.39
N ALA A 285 6.14 -3.57 5.29
CA ALA A 285 7.40 -3.89 5.95
C ALA A 285 8.58 -3.00 5.47
N ALA A 286 9.53 -2.73 6.36
CA ALA A 286 10.76 -2.00 6.00
C ALA A 286 11.64 -2.79 5.02
N VAL A 287 11.97 -4.02 5.40
CA VAL A 287 12.83 -4.92 4.64
C VAL A 287 12.15 -6.29 4.56
N GLN A 288 12.04 -6.84 3.36
CA GLN A 288 11.63 -8.23 3.14
C GLN A 288 12.82 -9.01 2.57
N LEU A 289 13.17 -10.12 3.22
CA LEU A 289 14.22 -11.03 2.79
C LEU A 289 13.59 -12.36 2.39
N GLY A 290 13.85 -12.80 1.15
CA GLY A 290 13.25 -14.01 0.62
C GLY A 290 11.86 -13.79 0.04
N GLY A 291 11.21 -14.89 -0.31
CA GLY A 291 9.88 -14.92 -0.87
C GLY A 291 9.13 -16.17 -0.41
N VAL A 292 7.86 -16.23 -0.81
CA VAL A 292 6.90 -17.27 -0.42
C VAL A 292 6.51 -18.18 -1.58
N ALA A 293 7.16 -18.03 -2.73
CA ALA A 293 6.92 -18.94 -3.85
C ALA A 293 7.42 -20.35 -3.49
N ILE A 294 6.79 -21.38 -4.05
CA ILE A 294 7.23 -22.78 -3.88
C ILE A 294 8.73 -22.93 -4.19
N SER A 295 9.22 -22.22 -5.21
CA SER A 295 10.64 -22.22 -5.60
C SER A 295 11.57 -21.50 -4.63
N ASP A 296 11.05 -20.64 -3.75
CA ASP A 296 11.82 -20.03 -2.66
C ASP A 296 11.94 -21.00 -1.47
N GLY A 297 10.87 -21.76 -1.17
CA GLY A 297 10.87 -22.79 -0.12
C GLY A 297 11.57 -24.10 -0.54
N HIS A 298 11.55 -24.43 -1.82
CA HIS A 298 12.16 -25.63 -2.41
C HIS A 298 13.02 -25.26 -3.64
N PRO A 299 14.17 -24.60 -3.44
CA PRO A 299 15.00 -24.14 -4.55
C PRO A 299 15.60 -25.35 -5.30
N ALA A 300 15.40 -25.37 -6.61
CA ALA A 300 15.93 -26.41 -7.50
C ALA A 300 17.45 -26.30 -7.70
N SER A 301 18.05 -25.16 -7.34
CA SER A 301 19.49 -24.94 -7.39
C SER A 301 19.95 -23.98 -6.31
N SER A 302 21.22 -24.08 -5.93
CA SER A 302 21.84 -23.14 -4.99
C SER A 302 21.76 -21.69 -5.49
N ALA A 303 21.65 -21.45 -6.80
CA ALA A 303 21.54 -20.11 -7.37
C ALA A 303 20.23 -19.38 -7.00
N GLN A 304 19.17 -20.12 -6.65
CA GLN A 304 17.86 -19.55 -6.26
C GLN A 304 17.80 -19.18 -4.77
N VAL A 305 18.66 -19.76 -3.95
CA VAL A 305 18.67 -19.54 -2.50
C VAL A 305 18.98 -18.06 -2.20
N VAL A 306 18.20 -17.47 -1.30
CA VAL A 306 18.50 -16.19 -0.67
C VAL A 306 19.37 -16.47 0.57
N ALA A 307 20.64 -16.05 0.56
CA ALA A 307 21.61 -16.44 1.59
C ALA A 307 22.68 -15.37 1.86
N ASP A 308 23.28 -15.40 3.04
CA ASP A 308 24.43 -14.55 3.43
C ASP A 308 24.16 -13.04 3.34
N ASN A 309 22.91 -12.60 3.34
CA ASN A 309 22.57 -11.17 3.34
C ASN A 309 22.70 -10.62 4.77
N ILE A 310 23.24 -9.40 4.90
CA ILE A 310 23.45 -8.73 6.19
C ILE A 310 22.48 -7.55 6.29
N VAL A 311 21.68 -7.52 7.36
CA VAL A 311 20.86 -6.38 7.74
C VAL A 311 21.29 -5.95 9.13
N THR A 312 22.02 -4.84 9.24
CA THR A 312 22.59 -4.39 10.52
C THR A 312 22.59 -2.88 10.68
N SER A 313 22.49 -2.42 11.92
CA SER A 313 22.55 -1.00 12.29
C SER A 313 21.51 -0.08 11.63
N ASN A 314 20.42 -0.63 11.09
CA ASN A 314 19.35 0.18 10.48
C ASN A 314 18.38 0.73 11.54
N LEU A 315 17.84 1.92 11.32
CA LEU A 315 16.76 2.48 12.13
C LEU A 315 15.42 2.26 11.42
N VAL A 316 14.53 1.50 12.04
CA VAL A 316 13.16 1.26 11.55
C VAL A 316 12.17 1.96 12.47
N ARG A 317 11.30 2.80 11.91
CA ARG A 317 10.21 3.45 12.66
C ARG A 317 9.02 3.73 11.76
N ARG A 318 7.80 3.81 12.33
CA ARG A 318 6.57 4.15 11.57
C ARG A 318 6.43 3.34 10.27
N VAL A 319 6.65 2.04 10.34
CA VAL A 319 6.34 1.08 9.26
C VAL A 319 4.92 0.55 9.43
N SER A 320 4.43 -0.26 8.49
CA SER A 320 3.10 -0.88 8.54
C SER A 320 1.97 0.15 8.69
N ARG A 321 2.15 1.30 8.03
CA ARG A 321 1.24 2.45 8.15
C ARG A 321 -0.12 2.23 7.52
N GLU A 322 -0.20 1.35 6.51
CA GLU A 322 -1.44 1.06 5.78
C GLU A 322 -1.76 -0.43 5.67
N TYR A 323 -0.76 -1.29 5.88
CA TYR A 323 -0.88 -2.74 5.99
C TYR A 323 -0.30 -3.11 7.37
N GLN A 324 -1.17 -3.07 8.38
CA GLN A 324 -0.79 -3.11 9.80
C GLN A 324 -0.33 -4.48 10.29
N ASP A 325 -0.59 -5.49 9.47
CA ASP A 325 -0.27 -6.91 9.59
C ASP A 325 1.16 -7.25 9.13
N THR A 326 2.01 -6.25 8.87
CA THR A 326 3.33 -6.42 8.24
C THR A 326 4.54 -6.08 9.13
N ALA A 327 4.32 -5.78 10.41
CA ALA A 327 5.37 -5.47 11.40
C ALA A 327 5.17 -6.24 12.70
#